data_AF-A0A0W0EGI3-F1
#
_entry.id   AF-A0A0W0EGI3-F1
#
_cell.length_a   1.000
_cell.length_b   1.000
_cell.length_c   1.000
_cell.angle_alpha   90.00
_cell.angle_beta   90.00
_cell.angle_gamma   90.00
#
_symmetry.space_group_name_H-M   'P 1'
#
loop_
_entity.id
_entity.type
_entity.pdbx_description
1 polymer ?
#
loop_
_entity_poly.entity_id
_entity_poly.type
_entity_poly.pdbx_seq_one_letter_code
_entity_poly.pdbx_strand_id
1 'polypeptide(L)'
;MVLEATVLIVDNSEYARNGDFPRTRFEAQIDAVEFIFQAKRNSNPENTVALLSSAGENPRVLSTFTTEFGKILSGLHETLIQGSIQLCTAIQVAALTLKHRQNKVQHQRIIAFVCSPIPEEHRDDLLKQAKKLKKNNIAIDIINFGESDTNEQLLNEFIELANKGNPQGDSNEDVSHLLSVSPNNIKLLYEVIASSPIILENGGMGGYDDGFGAANGMDSSLMDFGVDPSMDPELAMALRLSMEEEQQRQERLRQEQQQPQDNNESNN
;
A
#
# COMPACT_ATOMS: atom_id res chain seq x y z
N MET A 1 -10.65 -9.47 -8.10
CA MET A 1 -9.18 -9.53 -8.11
C MET A 1 -8.73 -9.43 -9.56
N VAL A 2 -7.91 -8.42 -9.87
CA VAL A 2 -7.66 -7.96 -11.23
C VAL A 2 -6.24 -8.26 -11.68
N LEU A 3 -6.10 -8.75 -12.91
CA LEU A 3 -4.83 -9.06 -13.57
C LEU A 3 -4.08 -7.76 -13.87
N GLU A 4 -2.87 -7.61 -13.34
CA GLU A 4 -2.04 -6.42 -13.57
C GLU A 4 -0.61 -6.78 -14.01
N ALA A 5 -0.05 -5.88 -14.82
CA ALA A 5 1.34 -5.85 -15.24
C ALA A 5 1.99 -4.61 -14.64
N THR A 6 2.89 -4.83 -13.69
CA THR A 6 3.51 -3.76 -12.92
C THR A 6 4.96 -3.56 -13.36
N VAL A 7 5.32 -2.34 -13.75
CA VAL A 7 6.72 -1.96 -13.95
C VAL A 7 7.20 -1.21 -12.72
N LEU A 8 8.21 -1.75 -12.04
CA LEU A 8 8.90 -1.10 -10.94
C LEU A 8 10.10 -0.32 -11.47
N ILE A 9 10.14 0.97 -11.18
CA ILE A 9 11.28 1.85 -11.49
C ILE A 9 12.02 2.14 -10.19
N VAL A 10 13.26 1.67 -10.10
CA VAL A 10 14.14 1.88 -8.93
C VAL A 10 15.13 3.00 -9.23
N ASP A 11 15.24 3.95 -8.30
CA ASP A 11 16.18 5.07 -8.35
C ASP A 11 17.47 4.74 -7.60
N ASN A 12 18.55 4.55 -8.38
CA ASN A 12 19.91 4.31 -7.88
C ASN A 12 20.80 5.56 -7.99
N SER A 13 20.20 6.75 -7.92
CA SER A 13 20.94 8.01 -7.87
C SER A 13 21.88 8.08 -6.66
N GLU A 14 22.83 9.01 -6.68
CA GLU A 14 23.78 9.20 -5.56
C GLU A 14 23.09 9.46 -4.21
N TYR A 15 21.87 10.02 -4.23
CA TYR A 15 21.03 10.26 -3.06
C TYR A 15 20.54 8.97 -2.39
N ALA A 16 20.56 7.83 -3.09
CA ALA A 16 20.23 6.52 -2.53
C ALA A 16 21.33 5.94 -1.61
N ARG A 17 22.51 6.59 -1.55
CA ARG A 17 23.56 6.24 -0.57
C ARG A 17 23.31 6.79 0.83
N ASN A 18 22.37 7.73 0.96
CA ASN A 18 22.08 8.35 2.25
C ASN A 18 21.49 7.32 3.23
N GLY A 19 21.84 7.46 4.51
CA GLY A 19 21.42 6.58 5.61
C GLY A 19 20.40 7.22 6.55
N ASP A 20 19.46 8.00 6.01
CA ASP A 20 18.32 8.54 6.75
C ASP A 20 17.29 7.45 7.13
N PHE A 21 17.22 6.36 6.35
CA PHE A 21 16.52 5.14 6.73
C PHE A 21 17.48 4.16 7.42
N PRO A 22 17.00 3.33 8.37
CA PRO A 22 17.85 2.35 9.05
C PRO A 22 18.53 1.43 8.02
N ARG A 23 19.87 1.35 8.14
CA ARG A 23 20.85 0.84 7.15
C ARG A 23 21.19 1.83 6.04
N THR A 24 20.59 1.70 4.85
CA THR A 24 20.79 2.61 3.71
C THR A 24 19.48 2.75 2.93
N ARG A 25 19.26 3.89 2.27
CA ARG A 25 18.09 4.07 1.37
C ARG A 25 17.99 2.96 0.33
N PHE A 26 19.12 2.57 -0.25
CA PHE A 26 19.15 1.53 -1.26
C PHE A 26 18.70 0.16 -0.72
N GLU A 27 19.15 -0.24 0.48
CA GLU A 27 18.64 -1.47 1.10
C GLU A 27 17.14 -1.36 1.43
N ALA A 28 16.69 -0.23 1.94
CA ALA A 28 15.27 0.00 2.22
C ALA A 28 14.40 -0.02 0.94
N GLN A 29 14.93 0.38 -0.21
CA GLN A 29 14.28 0.22 -1.51
C GLN A 29 14.17 -1.25 -1.93
N ILE A 30 15.23 -2.05 -1.72
CA ILE A 30 15.22 -3.48 -2.04
C ILE A 30 14.10 -4.17 -1.25
N ASP A 31 14.02 -3.89 0.06
CA ASP A 31 12.97 -4.42 0.92
C ASP A 31 11.57 -3.97 0.47
N ALA A 32 11.42 -2.70 0.06
CA ALA A 32 10.16 -2.17 -0.48
C ALA A 32 9.76 -2.85 -1.81
N VAL A 33 10.71 -3.09 -2.71
CA VAL A 33 10.47 -3.80 -3.98
C VAL A 33 10.06 -5.24 -3.72
N GLU A 34 10.72 -5.92 -2.78
CA GLU A 34 10.33 -7.26 -2.35
C GLU A 34 8.90 -7.29 -1.82
N PHE A 35 8.57 -6.36 -0.93
CA PHE A 35 7.25 -6.27 -0.35
C PHE A 35 6.15 -6.03 -1.39
N ILE A 36 6.37 -5.10 -2.33
CA ILE A 36 5.43 -4.86 -3.44
C ILE A 36 5.29 -6.10 -4.32
N PHE A 37 6.39 -6.79 -4.62
CA PHE A 37 6.34 -8.03 -5.40
C PHE A 37 5.49 -9.09 -4.72
N GLN A 38 5.69 -9.32 -3.42
CA GLN A 38 4.92 -10.26 -2.62
C GLN A 38 3.44 -9.86 -2.54
N ALA A 39 3.15 -8.58 -2.27
CA ALA A 39 1.78 -8.07 -2.21
C ALA A 39 1.03 -8.28 -3.54
N LYS A 40 1.67 -7.95 -4.66
CA LYS A 40 1.10 -8.13 -6.01
C LYS A 40 0.94 -9.60 -6.37
N ARG A 41 1.86 -10.46 -5.93
CA ARG A 41 1.79 -11.92 -6.13
C ARG A 41 0.70 -12.59 -5.28
N ASN A 42 0.45 -12.07 -4.09
CA ASN A 42 -0.60 -12.52 -3.17
C ASN A 42 -1.99 -12.09 -3.67
N SER A 43 -2.10 -10.91 -4.28
CA SER A 43 -3.34 -10.44 -4.91
C SER A 43 -3.73 -11.35 -6.08
N ASN A 44 -2.82 -11.60 -7.04
CA ASN A 44 -3.04 -12.59 -8.08
C ASN A 44 -1.75 -13.34 -8.43
N PRO A 45 -1.83 -14.67 -8.58
CA PRO A 45 -0.66 -15.47 -8.90
C PRO A 45 -0.12 -15.28 -10.32
N GLU A 46 -0.96 -14.74 -11.21
CA GLU A 46 -0.63 -14.44 -12.62
C GLU A 46 -0.12 -13.00 -12.82
N ASN A 47 -0.03 -12.21 -11.74
CA ASN A 47 0.55 -10.87 -11.84
C ASN A 47 2.02 -10.96 -12.21
N THR A 48 2.42 -10.08 -13.12
CA THR A 48 3.80 -10.03 -13.61
C THR A 48 4.44 -8.71 -13.25
N VAL A 49 5.70 -8.78 -12.82
CA VAL A 49 6.47 -7.61 -12.42
C VAL A 49 7.71 -7.51 -13.29
N ALA A 50 8.00 -6.30 -13.76
CA ALA A 50 9.23 -5.97 -14.46
C ALA A 50 10.05 -4.96 -13.63
N LEU A 51 11.36 -5.01 -13.76
CA LEU A 51 12.28 -4.14 -13.03
C LEU A 51 13.08 -3.27 -13.99
N LEU A 52 13.02 -1.96 -13.75
CA LEU A 52 13.73 -0.93 -14.49
C LEU A 52 14.56 -0.09 -13.51
N SER A 53 15.79 0.22 -13.89
CA SER A 53 16.63 1.18 -13.16
C SER A 53 16.62 2.53 -13.89
N SER A 54 16.36 3.60 -13.16
CA SER A 54 16.33 4.98 -13.67
C SER A 54 17.69 5.70 -13.55
N ALA A 55 18.70 5.04 -13.00
CA ALA A 55 19.97 5.67 -12.66
C ALA A 55 20.98 5.71 -13.82
N GLY A 56 21.63 6.86 -13.98
CA GLY A 56 22.70 7.09 -14.95
C GLY A 56 22.24 7.82 -16.21
N GLU A 57 23.08 7.78 -17.25
CA GLU A 57 22.84 8.53 -18.49
C GLU A 57 21.66 7.97 -19.30
N ASN A 58 21.36 6.67 -19.16
CA ASN A 58 20.23 6.02 -19.81
C ASN A 58 19.58 4.97 -18.89
N PRO A 59 18.24 4.95 -18.78
CA PRO A 59 17.53 3.93 -18.02
C PRO A 59 17.74 2.54 -18.62
N ARG A 60 17.90 1.54 -17.77
CA ARG A 60 18.13 0.14 -18.18
C ARG A 60 17.04 -0.77 -17.67
N VAL A 61 16.58 -1.67 -18.53
CA VAL A 61 15.67 -2.76 -18.16
C VAL A 61 16.50 -3.91 -17.61
N LEU A 62 16.36 -4.20 -16.32
CA LEU A 62 17.11 -5.25 -15.64
C LEU A 62 16.40 -6.59 -15.79
N SER A 63 15.09 -6.59 -15.59
CA SER A 63 14.25 -7.77 -15.74
C SER A 63 13.00 -7.41 -16.53
N THR A 64 12.68 -8.24 -17.52
CA THR A 64 11.37 -8.22 -18.18
C THR A 64 10.30 -8.78 -17.24
N PHE A 65 9.03 -8.75 -17.67
CA PHE A 65 7.91 -9.34 -16.92
C PHE A 65 8.20 -10.77 -16.50
N THR A 66 8.25 -10.98 -15.19
CA THR A 66 8.51 -12.27 -14.58
C THR A 66 7.62 -12.47 -13.36
N THR A 67 7.34 -13.73 -13.05
CA THR A 67 6.67 -14.19 -11.83
C THR A 67 7.68 -14.74 -10.82
N GLU A 68 8.98 -14.75 -11.15
CA GLU A 68 10.04 -15.27 -10.32
C GLU A 68 10.80 -14.15 -9.62
N PHE A 69 10.81 -14.18 -8.30
CA PHE A 69 11.48 -13.17 -7.49
C PHE A 69 13.01 -13.16 -7.68
N GLY A 70 13.62 -14.33 -7.91
CA GLY A 70 15.08 -14.46 -8.01
C GLY A 70 15.72 -13.63 -9.13
N LYS A 71 15.01 -13.43 -10.26
CA LYS A 71 15.49 -12.57 -11.36
C LYS A 71 15.46 -11.09 -11.00
N ILE A 72 14.46 -10.67 -10.23
CA ILE A 72 14.32 -9.29 -9.74
C ILE A 72 15.42 -9.00 -8.73
N LEU A 73 15.62 -9.89 -7.74
CA LEU A 73 16.68 -9.76 -6.74
C LEU A 73 18.08 -9.71 -7.36
N SER A 74 18.36 -10.62 -8.29
CA SER A 74 19.66 -10.64 -8.97
C SER A 74 19.90 -9.32 -9.71
N GLY A 75 18.87 -8.81 -10.40
CA GLY A 75 18.93 -7.51 -11.06
C GLY A 75 19.14 -6.35 -10.10
N LEU A 76 18.54 -6.36 -8.91
CA LEU A 76 18.75 -5.33 -7.88
C LEU A 76 20.18 -5.36 -7.33
N HIS A 77 20.71 -6.53 -7.00
CA HIS A 77 22.07 -6.68 -6.46
C HIS A 77 23.16 -6.35 -7.49
N GLU A 78 22.91 -6.59 -8.78
CA GLU A 78 23.82 -6.18 -9.86
C GLU A 78 23.84 -4.67 -10.07
N THR A 79 22.85 -3.93 -9.56
CA THR A 79 22.81 -2.49 -9.74
C THR A 79 23.81 -1.76 -8.86
N LEU A 80 24.51 -0.81 -9.47
CA LEU A 80 25.44 0.07 -8.80
C LEU A 80 24.79 1.44 -8.59
N ILE A 81 24.98 2.00 -7.41
CA ILE A 81 24.49 3.34 -7.07
C ILE A 81 25.41 4.36 -7.72
N GLN A 82 24.92 5.07 -8.74
CA GLN A 82 25.67 6.09 -9.48
C GLN A 82 24.76 7.02 -10.27
N GLY A 83 25.21 8.26 -10.47
CA GLY A 83 24.59 9.21 -11.40
C GLY A 83 23.34 9.91 -10.86
N SER A 84 22.61 10.54 -11.79
CA SER A 84 21.40 11.32 -11.55
C SER A 84 20.16 10.58 -12.06
N ILE A 85 18.99 10.88 -11.50
CA ILE A 85 17.72 10.34 -11.99
C ILE A 85 17.33 11.00 -13.31
N GLN A 86 16.90 10.19 -14.28
CA GLN A 86 16.18 10.67 -15.45
C GLN A 86 14.76 10.09 -15.48
N LEU A 87 13.86 10.69 -14.71
CA LEU A 87 12.48 10.19 -14.56
C LEU A 87 11.73 10.18 -15.91
N CYS A 88 11.93 11.23 -16.72
CA CYS A 88 11.32 11.41 -18.03
C CYS A 88 11.64 10.22 -18.96
N THR A 89 12.90 9.87 -19.14
CA THR A 89 13.27 8.75 -20.02
C THR A 89 12.84 7.41 -19.43
N ALA A 90 12.95 7.24 -18.10
CA ALA A 90 12.53 6.02 -17.41
C ALA A 90 11.03 5.70 -17.62
N ILE A 91 10.15 6.70 -17.50
CA ILE A 91 8.71 6.54 -17.74
C ILE A 91 8.42 6.15 -19.21
N GLN A 92 9.15 6.73 -20.18
CA GLN A 92 8.98 6.36 -21.59
C GLN A 92 9.38 4.91 -21.85
N VAL A 93 10.51 4.49 -21.30
CA VAL A 93 10.98 3.10 -21.42
C VAL A 93 10.01 2.16 -20.70
N ALA A 94 9.50 2.52 -19.53
CA ALA A 94 8.47 1.74 -18.82
C ALA A 94 7.20 1.57 -19.68
N ALA A 95 6.72 2.65 -20.32
CA ALA A 95 5.57 2.58 -21.22
C ALA A 95 5.83 1.71 -22.46
N LEU A 96 7.07 1.62 -22.95
CA LEU A 96 7.46 0.70 -24.02
C LEU A 96 7.52 -0.75 -23.51
N THR A 97 8.06 -0.98 -22.32
CA THR A 97 8.12 -2.30 -21.68
C THR A 97 6.72 -2.87 -21.52
N LEU A 98 5.74 -2.08 -21.08
CA LEU A 98 4.32 -2.47 -20.93
C LEU A 98 3.66 -2.98 -22.23
N LYS A 99 4.22 -2.69 -23.41
CA LYS A 99 3.73 -3.24 -24.70
C LYS A 99 4.17 -4.67 -24.94
N HIS A 100 5.26 -5.11 -24.31
CA HIS A 100 5.82 -6.46 -24.43
C HIS A 100 5.22 -7.45 -23.41
N ARG A 101 4.07 -7.13 -22.83
CA ARG A 101 3.35 -8.03 -21.91
C ARG A 101 2.79 -9.25 -22.64
N GLN A 102 2.81 -10.39 -21.97
CA GLN A 102 2.30 -11.64 -22.53
C GLN A 102 0.76 -11.63 -22.63
N ASN A 103 0.08 -11.08 -21.62
CA ASN A 103 -1.37 -10.96 -21.60
C ASN A 103 -1.81 -9.50 -21.81
N LYS A 104 -2.53 -9.23 -22.92
CA LYS A 104 -2.97 -7.87 -23.26
C LYS A 104 -4.14 -7.37 -22.42
N VAL A 105 -4.83 -8.27 -21.71
CA VAL A 105 -5.97 -7.94 -20.84
C VAL A 105 -5.50 -7.34 -19.50
N GLN A 106 -4.24 -7.54 -19.12
CA GLN A 106 -3.68 -6.99 -17.88
C GLN A 106 -3.76 -5.46 -17.83
N HIS A 107 -4.17 -4.93 -16.69
CA HIS A 107 -4.07 -3.51 -16.36
C HIS A 107 -2.61 -3.09 -16.28
N GLN A 108 -2.31 -1.90 -16.76
CA GLN A 108 -0.94 -1.38 -16.83
C GLN A 108 -0.69 -0.47 -15.65
N ARG A 109 0.27 -0.85 -14.80
CA ARG A 109 0.66 -0.06 -13.64
C ARG A 109 2.16 0.22 -13.65
N ILE A 110 2.54 1.45 -13.33
CA ILE A 110 3.92 1.86 -13.13
C ILE A 110 4.06 2.31 -11.69
N ILE A 111 5.03 1.76 -10.97
CA ILE A 111 5.40 2.23 -9.63
C ILE A 111 6.81 2.77 -9.72
N ALA A 112 6.99 4.05 -9.41
CA ALA A 112 8.27 4.73 -9.50
C ALA A 112 8.75 5.18 -8.12
N PHE A 113 9.95 4.73 -7.75
CA PHE A 113 10.67 5.21 -6.59
C PHE A 113 11.49 6.44 -6.98
N VAL A 114 11.37 7.53 -6.20
CA VAL A 114 12.09 8.79 -6.43
C VAL A 114 12.77 9.20 -5.13
N CYS A 115 14.09 9.37 -5.17
CA CYS A 115 14.92 9.71 -3.98
C CYS A 115 15.66 11.02 -4.11
N SER A 116 15.70 11.56 -5.32
CA SER A 116 16.52 12.68 -5.71
C SER A 116 15.66 13.85 -6.19
N PRO A 117 16.13 15.09 -6.01
CA PRO A 117 15.43 16.25 -6.51
C PRO A 117 15.37 16.23 -8.04
N ILE A 118 14.19 16.49 -8.59
CA ILE A 118 14.00 16.57 -10.05
C ILE A 118 14.21 18.02 -10.47
N PRO A 119 15.16 18.32 -11.36
CA PRO A 119 15.38 19.69 -11.81
C PRO A 119 14.15 20.21 -12.57
N GLU A 120 13.80 21.47 -12.33
CA GLU A 120 12.57 22.11 -12.84
C GLU A 120 12.49 22.12 -14.38
N GLU A 121 13.62 22.05 -15.07
CA GLU A 121 13.69 21.99 -16.54
C GLU A 121 12.94 20.77 -17.13
N HIS A 122 12.76 19.70 -16.35
CA HIS A 122 12.03 18.51 -16.78
C HIS A 122 10.51 18.61 -16.59
N ARG A 123 9.99 19.70 -16.02
CA ARG A 123 8.55 19.91 -15.80
C ARG A 123 7.74 19.77 -17.09
N ASP A 124 8.11 20.49 -18.14
CA ASP A 124 7.37 20.49 -19.41
C ASP A 124 7.32 19.11 -20.07
N ASP A 125 8.39 18.34 -19.93
CA ASP A 125 8.46 17.00 -20.50
C ASP A 125 7.67 15.98 -19.66
N LEU A 126 7.62 16.13 -18.34
CA LEU A 126 6.74 15.35 -17.48
C LEU A 126 5.26 15.62 -17.81
N LEU A 127 4.88 16.87 -18.05
CA LEU A 127 3.51 17.23 -18.46
C LEU A 127 3.14 16.61 -19.82
N LYS A 128 4.06 16.57 -20.78
CA LYS A 128 3.85 15.87 -22.06
C LYS A 128 3.70 14.36 -21.85
N GLN A 129 4.44 13.79 -20.90
CA GLN A 129 4.35 12.37 -20.59
C GLN A 129 3.06 11.97 -19.90
N ALA A 130 2.57 12.77 -18.95
CA ALA A 130 1.26 12.56 -18.33
C ALA A 130 0.16 12.42 -19.41
N LYS A 131 0.19 13.30 -20.43
CA LYS A 131 -0.75 13.23 -21.56
C LYS A 131 -0.58 11.95 -22.41
N LYS A 132 0.65 11.44 -22.57
CA LYS A 132 0.91 10.19 -23.31
C LYS A 132 0.42 8.96 -22.52
N LEU A 133 0.63 8.96 -21.21
CA LEU A 133 0.23 7.88 -20.31
C LEU A 133 -1.29 7.79 -20.22
N LYS A 134 -1.97 8.95 -20.16
CA LYS A 134 -3.43 9.05 -20.28
C LYS A 134 -3.98 8.41 -21.55
N LYS A 135 -3.35 8.62 -22.72
CA LYS A 135 -3.81 8.01 -23.99
C LYS A 135 -3.71 6.48 -23.98
N ASN A 136 -2.80 5.93 -23.19
CA ASN A 136 -2.54 4.50 -23.12
C ASN A 136 -3.27 3.81 -21.94
N ASN A 137 -4.03 4.58 -21.14
CA ASN A 137 -4.66 4.15 -19.89
C ASN A 137 -3.68 3.39 -18.96
N ILE A 138 -2.64 4.09 -18.51
CA ILE A 138 -1.61 3.55 -17.61
C ILE A 138 -1.73 4.26 -16.26
N ALA A 139 -1.93 3.49 -15.19
CA ALA A 139 -1.91 3.97 -13.81
C ALA A 139 -0.45 4.15 -13.34
N ILE A 140 -0.18 5.22 -12.59
CA ILE A 140 1.16 5.56 -12.12
C ILE A 140 1.11 5.88 -10.63
N ASP A 141 1.89 5.15 -9.84
CA ASP A 141 2.13 5.49 -8.45
C ASP A 141 3.56 5.98 -8.29
N ILE A 142 3.72 7.13 -7.63
CA ILE A 142 5.02 7.71 -7.36
C ILE A 142 5.25 7.66 -5.86
N ILE A 143 6.32 6.98 -5.47
CA ILE A 143 6.79 6.90 -4.08
C ILE A 143 7.97 7.85 -3.97
N ASN A 144 7.72 9.03 -3.43
CA ASN A 144 8.73 10.02 -3.12
C ASN A 144 9.25 9.79 -1.70
N PHE A 145 10.56 9.70 -1.53
CA PHE A 145 11.18 9.54 -0.22
C PHE A 145 12.49 10.33 -0.16
N GLY A 146 12.77 10.90 1.00
CA GLY A 146 13.87 11.84 1.16
C GLY A 146 13.37 13.27 1.07
N GLU A 147 13.51 13.92 -0.10
CA GLU A 147 13.13 15.32 -0.26
C GLU A 147 11.67 15.45 -0.71
N SER A 148 10.77 15.49 0.27
CA SER A 148 9.33 15.71 0.09
C SER A 148 9.03 17.10 -0.46
N ASP A 149 9.64 18.13 0.12
CA ASP A 149 9.10 19.50 0.05
C ASP A 149 9.28 20.18 -1.32
N THR A 150 10.37 19.90 -2.03
CA THR A 150 10.65 20.47 -3.36
C THR A 150 9.99 19.68 -4.49
N ASN A 151 9.90 18.36 -4.35
CA ASN A 151 9.37 17.48 -5.38
C ASN A 151 7.85 17.37 -5.35
N GLU A 152 7.21 17.48 -4.18
CA GLU A 152 5.76 17.27 -4.02
C GLU A 152 4.92 18.16 -4.94
N GLN A 153 5.27 19.43 -5.09
CA GLN A 153 4.50 20.35 -5.94
C GLN A 153 4.44 19.87 -7.39
N LEU A 154 5.55 19.32 -7.91
CA LEU A 154 5.66 18.88 -9.31
C LEU A 154 5.02 17.54 -9.55
N LEU A 155 5.18 16.64 -8.59
CA LEU A 155 4.57 15.32 -8.66
C LEU A 155 3.05 15.41 -8.49
N ASN A 156 2.55 16.32 -7.64
CA ASN A 156 1.13 16.60 -7.49
C ASN A 156 0.51 17.13 -8.80
N GLU A 157 1.13 18.12 -9.44
CA GLU A 157 0.66 18.64 -10.73
C GLU A 157 0.64 17.54 -11.82
N PHE A 158 1.68 16.70 -11.83
CA PHE A 158 1.76 15.56 -12.74
C PHE A 158 0.64 14.55 -12.52
N ILE A 159 0.37 14.17 -11.27
CA ILE A 159 -0.65 13.19 -10.89
C ILE A 159 -2.05 13.74 -11.10
N GLU A 160 -2.29 15.01 -10.81
CA GLU A 160 -3.56 15.65 -11.14
C GLU A 160 -3.87 15.58 -12.64
N LEU A 161 -2.87 15.78 -13.49
CA LEU A 161 -3.07 15.69 -14.94
C LEU A 161 -3.25 14.26 -15.43
N ALA A 162 -2.61 13.29 -14.78
CA ALA A 162 -2.86 11.87 -15.02
C ALA A 162 -4.31 11.50 -14.62
N ASN A 163 -4.79 11.99 -13.46
CA ASN A 163 -6.10 11.67 -12.89
C ASN A 163 -7.28 12.44 -13.51
N LYS A 164 -7.10 13.68 -14.00
CA LYS A 164 -8.13 14.49 -14.71
C LYS A 164 -8.64 13.85 -16.02
N GLY A 165 -8.26 12.61 -16.31
CA GLY A 165 -8.66 11.82 -17.46
C GLY A 165 -9.61 10.67 -17.20
N ASN A 166 -9.87 10.29 -15.95
CA ASN A 166 -10.82 9.23 -15.61
C ASN A 166 -12.18 9.88 -15.30
N PRO A 167 -13.10 9.98 -16.27
CA PRO A 167 -14.46 10.37 -15.96
C PRO A 167 -15.08 9.29 -15.07
N GLN A 168 -15.37 9.68 -13.82
CA GLN A 168 -16.54 9.22 -13.06
C GLN A 168 -17.13 7.86 -13.52
N GLY A 169 -16.63 6.74 -12.99
CA GLY A 169 -17.18 5.42 -13.30
C GLY A 169 -16.36 4.24 -12.76
N ASP A 170 -16.58 3.90 -11.50
CA ASP A 170 -16.68 2.52 -10.96
C ASP A 170 -15.48 1.58 -10.79
N SER A 171 -14.23 2.02 -10.87
CA SER A 171 -13.14 1.25 -10.24
C SER A 171 -12.02 2.15 -9.72
N ASN A 172 -11.86 2.18 -8.40
CA ASN A 172 -10.80 2.88 -7.68
C ASN A 172 -9.37 2.43 -8.10
N GLU A 173 -9.25 1.37 -8.90
CA GLU A 173 -8.01 0.64 -9.25
C GLU A 173 -7.13 1.31 -10.34
N ASP A 174 -7.66 2.30 -11.06
CA ASP A 174 -6.95 3.02 -12.13
C ASP A 174 -6.48 4.44 -11.70
N VAL A 175 -6.56 4.75 -10.40
CA VAL A 175 -6.17 6.06 -9.87
C VAL A 175 -4.66 6.11 -9.67
N SER A 176 -4.03 7.20 -10.11
CA SER A 176 -2.60 7.45 -9.88
C SER A 176 -2.42 8.08 -8.50
N HIS A 177 -1.52 7.53 -7.68
CA HIS A 177 -1.30 8.00 -6.31
C HIS A 177 0.09 8.63 -6.11
N LEU A 178 0.14 9.68 -5.30
CA LEU A 178 1.38 10.20 -4.74
C LEU A 178 1.52 9.68 -3.31
N LEU A 179 2.63 8.99 -3.03
CA LEU A 179 3.02 8.69 -1.67
C LEU A 179 4.30 9.47 -1.37
N SER A 180 4.19 10.44 -0.45
CA SER A 180 5.36 11.14 0.08
C SER A 180 5.73 10.56 1.44
N VAL A 181 6.96 10.08 1.57
CA VAL A 181 7.49 9.52 2.80
C VAL A 181 8.46 10.52 3.43
N SER A 182 8.06 11.07 4.57
CA SER A 182 8.92 11.97 5.33
C SER A 182 10.15 11.24 5.89
N PRO A 183 11.36 11.80 5.75
CA PRO A 183 12.64 11.13 6.05
C PRO A 183 12.93 10.94 7.56
N ASN A 184 12.00 11.34 8.44
CA ASN A 184 12.19 11.33 9.89
C ASN A 184 11.17 10.44 10.63
N ASN A 185 10.51 9.53 9.91
CA ASN A 185 9.62 8.57 10.52
C ASN A 185 10.42 7.42 11.13
N ILE A 186 10.02 6.99 12.33
CA ILE A 186 10.51 5.77 13.01
C ILE A 186 10.12 4.51 12.19
N LYS A 187 9.20 4.67 11.24
CA LYS A 187 8.63 3.62 10.38
C LYS A 187 9.51 3.33 9.18
N LEU A 188 9.61 2.05 8.83
CA LEU A 188 10.37 1.57 7.67
C LEU A 188 9.63 1.89 6.37
N LEU A 189 10.35 2.05 5.25
CA LEU A 189 9.75 2.36 3.94
C LEU A 189 8.64 1.38 3.55
N TYR A 190 8.87 0.08 3.77
CA TYR A 190 7.89 -0.95 3.46
C TYR A 190 6.61 -0.81 4.30
N GLU A 191 6.69 -0.32 5.54
CA GLU A 191 5.53 -0.16 6.42
C GLU A 191 4.64 0.99 5.94
N VAL A 192 5.25 2.09 5.51
CA VAL A 192 4.52 3.22 4.94
C VAL A 192 3.85 2.80 3.62
N ILE A 193 4.53 2.02 2.79
CA ILE A 193 3.96 1.46 1.55
C ILE A 193 2.84 0.46 1.86
N ALA A 194 2.97 -0.34 2.93
CA ALA A 194 1.93 -1.26 3.40
C ALA A 194 0.66 -0.54 3.86
N SER A 195 0.82 0.58 4.57
CA SER A 195 -0.33 1.42 4.98
C SER A 195 -0.91 2.27 3.84
N SER A 196 -0.26 2.27 2.68
CA SER A 196 -0.64 3.13 1.55
C SER A 196 -1.62 2.46 0.60
N PRO A 197 -2.47 3.25 -0.09
CA PRO A 197 -3.45 2.74 -1.06
C PRO A 197 -2.81 1.97 -2.23
N ILE A 198 -1.50 2.11 -2.49
CA ILE A 198 -0.74 1.35 -3.50
C ILE A 198 -0.97 -0.17 -3.38
N ILE A 199 -1.15 -0.66 -2.15
CA ILE A 199 -1.37 -2.09 -1.85
C ILE A 199 -2.79 -2.34 -1.36
N LEU A 200 -3.34 -1.46 -0.51
CA LEU A 200 -4.71 -1.59 0.02
C LEU A 200 -5.79 -1.57 -1.07
N GLU A 201 -5.55 -0.90 -2.19
CA GLU A 201 -6.47 -0.86 -3.32
C GLU A 201 -6.45 -2.15 -4.15
N ASN A 202 -5.35 -2.92 -4.10
CA ASN A 202 -5.16 -4.12 -4.91
C ASN A 202 -5.24 -5.44 -4.13
N GLY A 203 -5.33 -5.37 -2.81
CA GLY A 203 -5.54 -6.51 -1.96
C GLY A 203 -6.14 -6.03 -0.67
N GLY A 204 -7.37 -6.47 -0.39
CA GLY A 204 -7.88 -6.50 0.98
C GLY A 204 -6.98 -7.39 1.82
N MET A 205 -5.83 -6.85 2.23
CA MET A 205 -5.11 -7.35 3.37
C MET A 205 -5.98 -6.99 4.55
N GLY A 206 -6.75 -7.97 5.04
CA GLY A 206 -7.59 -7.84 6.21
C GLY A 206 -6.80 -7.15 7.31
N GLY A 207 -7.27 -5.97 7.69
CA GLY A 207 -6.64 -5.12 8.68
C GLY A 207 -6.49 -5.89 9.99
N TYR A 208 -5.24 -6.12 10.36
CA TYR A 208 -4.88 -6.12 11.76
C TYR A 208 -5.13 -4.69 12.29
N ASP A 209 -6.20 -4.61 13.07
CA ASP A 209 -6.46 -3.69 14.19
C ASP A 209 -5.37 -2.62 14.47
N ASP A 210 -5.75 -1.36 14.30
CA ASP A 210 -5.26 -0.28 15.15
C ASP A 210 -6.42 0.68 15.42
N GLY A 211 -6.83 0.72 16.68
CA GLY A 211 -7.99 1.43 17.19
C GLY A 211 -7.84 2.95 17.22
N PHE A 212 -8.89 3.56 17.78
CA PHE A 212 -9.17 5.00 17.93
C PHE A 212 -9.91 5.67 16.77
N GLY A 213 -11.23 5.44 16.73
CA GLY A 213 -12.18 6.30 16.02
C GLY A 213 -13.56 6.25 16.68
N ALA A 214 -13.90 7.29 17.43
CA ALA A 214 -15.11 7.39 18.22
C ALA A 214 -16.39 7.31 17.38
N ALA A 215 -17.27 6.36 17.71
CA ALA A 215 -18.68 6.39 17.30
C ALA A 215 -19.57 5.73 18.37
N ASN A 216 -20.37 6.57 19.03
CA ASN A 216 -21.71 6.29 19.54
C ASN A 216 -21.98 4.95 20.27
N GLY A 217 -21.91 5.01 21.60
CA GLY A 217 -23.09 4.71 22.44
C GLY A 217 -23.76 3.34 22.35
N MET A 218 -23.06 2.27 21.97
CA MET A 218 -23.57 0.90 22.12
C MET A 218 -22.40 -0.07 22.37
N ASP A 219 -22.43 -0.69 23.54
CA ASP A 219 -21.82 -1.98 23.86
C ASP A 219 -20.33 -2.19 23.46
N SER A 220 -19.43 -1.67 24.30
CA SER A 220 -17.98 -1.93 24.19
C SER A 220 -17.57 -3.37 24.51
N SER A 221 -18.50 -4.26 24.87
CA SER A 221 -18.16 -5.64 25.23
C SER A 221 -18.26 -6.61 24.06
N LEU A 222 -18.94 -6.26 22.97
CA LEU A 222 -19.09 -7.13 21.79
C LEU A 222 -17.90 -7.02 20.83
N MET A 223 -17.26 -5.85 20.74
CA MET A 223 -16.08 -5.61 19.90
C MET A 223 -14.78 -6.25 20.45
N ASP A 224 -14.71 -6.58 21.74
CA ASP A 224 -13.55 -7.25 22.36
C ASP A 224 -13.43 -8.73 21.93
N PHE A 225 -14.51 -9.34 21.46
CA PHE A 225 -14.51 -10.73 20.99
C PHE A 225 -14.11 -10.87 19.50
N GLY A 226 -13.79 -9.75 18.83
CA GLY A 226 -13.41 -9.75 17.41
C GLY A 226 -14.54 -10.17 16.45
N VAL A 227 -15.80 -10.14 16.90
CA VAL A 227 -16.97 -10.53 16.09
C VAL A 227 -17.62 -9.29 15.53
N ASP A 228 -17.40 -9.04 14.24
CA ASP A 228 -18.08 -8.01 13.48
C ASP A 228 -19.55 -8.41 13.21
N PRO A 229 -20.53 -7.70 13.78
CA PRO A 229 -21.95 -8.01 13.60
C PRO A 229 -22.46 -7.90 12.16
N SER A 230 -21.69 -7.28 11.26
CA SER A 230 -22.05 -7.14 9.85
C SER A 230 -21.64 -8.33 8.98
N MET A 231 -20.59 -9.06 9.38
CA MET A 231 -20.05 -10.18 8.61
C MET A 231 -20.71 -11.52 8.96
N ASP A 232 -21.07 -11.74 10.23
CA ASP A 232 -21.75 -12.96 10.68
C ASP A 232 -22.90 -12.66 11.68
N PRO A 233 -24.12 -12.35 11.18
CA PRO A 233 -25.25 -11.97 12.03
C PRO A 233 -25.77 -13.11 12.92
N GLU A 234 -25.61 -14.37 12.51
CA GLU A 234 -25.99 -15.53 13.32
C GLU A 234 -25.07 -15.71 14.54
N LEU A 235 -23.77 -15.47 14.37
CA LEU A 235 -22.80 -15.59 15.47
C LEU A 235 -22.95 -14.45 16.48
N ALA A 236 -23.18 -13.22 16.00
CA ALA A 236 -23.49 -12.08 16.87
C ALA A 236 -24.77 -12.30 17.69
N MET A 237 -25.80 -12.90 17.06
CA MET A 237 -27.03 -13.28 17.76
C MET A 237 -26.78 -14.37 18.81
N ALA A 238 -25.98 -15.39 18.47
CA ALA A 238 -25.64 -16.49 19.39
C ALA A 238 -24.86 -15.99 20.62
N LEU A 239 -23.85 -15.13 20.43
CA LEU A 239 -23.08 -14.55 21.53
C LEU A 239 -23.96 -13.67 22.42
N ARG A 240 -24.83 -12.84 21.83
CA ARG A 240 -25.79 -12.04 22.57
C ARG A 240 -26.72 -12.92 23.43
N LEU A 241 -27.23 -14.01 22.86
CA LEU A 241 -28.09 -14.96 23.58
C LEU A 241 -27.32 -15.67 24.72
N SER A 242 -26.07 -16.08 24.48
CA SER A 242 -25.23 -16.70 25.51
C SER A 242 -24.88 -15.73 26.65
N MET A 243 -24.62 -14.46 26.35
CA MET A 243 -24.35 -13.45 27.38
C MET A 243 -25.58 -13.15 28.25
N GLU A 244 -26.75 -13.07 27.62
CA GLU A 244 -28.02 -12.88 28.34
C GLU A 244 -28.34 -14.07 29.25
N GLU A 245 -28.09 -15.29 28.79
CA GLU A 245 -28.28 -16.52 29.58
C GLU A 245 -27.30 -16.58 30.77
N GLU A 246 -26.05 -16.15 30.58
CA GLU A 246 -25.06 -16.11 31.65
C GLU A 246 -25.39 -15.04 32.70
N GLN A 247 -25.89 -13.86 32.27
CA GLN A 247 -26.36 -12.82 33.19
C GLN A 247 -27.54 -13.30 34.04
N GLN A 248 -28.54 -13.95 33.43
CA GLN A 248 -29.69 -14.51 34.18
C GLN A 248 -29.27 -15.60 35.17
N ARG A 249 -28.20 -16.37 34.86
CA ARG A 249 -27.64 -17.34 35.79
C ARG A 249 -26.96 -16.65 36.98
N GLN A 250 -26.19 -15.59 36.74
CA GLN A 250 -25.55 -14.82 37.80
C GLN A 250 -26.57 -14.09 38.69
N GLU A 251 -27.67 -13.61 38.14
CA GLU A 251 -28.74 -12.98 38.91
C GLU A 251 -29.46 -13.97 39.83
N ARG A 252 -29.75 -15.19 39.34
CA ARG A 252 -30.29 -16.27 40.19
C ARG A 252 -29.34 -16.62 41.33
N LEU A 253 -28.05 -16.76 41.05
CA LEU A 253 -27.03 -17.00 42.08
C LEU A 253 -26.94 -15.86 43.09
N ARG A 254 -27.11 -14.60 42.66
CA ARG A 254 -27.14 -13.43 43.55
C ARG A 254 -28.38 -13.41 44.45
N GLN A 255 -29.54 -13.80 43.92
CA GLN A 255 -30.78 -13.91 44.69
C GLN A 255 -30.72 -15.06 45.71
N GLU A 256 -30.10 -16.19 45.35
CA GLU A 256 -29.87 -17.31 46.27
C GLU A 256 -28.88 -16.95 47.39
N GLN A 257 -27.86 -16.11 47.11
CA GLN A 257 -26.93 -15.64 48.15
C GLN A 257 -27.52 -14.56 49.08
N GLN A 258 -28.59 -13.87 48.68
CA GLN A 258 -29.28 -12.87 49.51
C GLN A 258 -30.37 -13.45 50.43
N GLN A 259 -30.68 -14.75 50.35
CA GLN A 259 -31.59 -15.44 51.28
C GLN A 259 -30.85 -16.47 52.15
N PRO A 260 -29.96 -16.01 53.06
CA PRO A 260 -30.12 -16.41 54.46
C PRO A 260 -29.61 -15.34 55.44
N GLN A 261 -30.51 -14.49 55.98
CA GLN A 261 -30.26 -13.81 57.28
C GLN A 261 -31.52 -13.40 58.07
N ASP A 262 -32.75 -13.49 57.54
CA ASP A 262 -33.96 -13.04 58.26
C ASP A 262 -34.74 -14.10 59.06
N ASN A 263 -34.19 -15.30 59.31
CA ASN A 263 -34.91 -16.37 60.05
C ASN A 263 -34.29 -16.77 61.40
N ASN A 264 -33.42 -15.96 62.01
CA ASN A 264 -32.86 -16.25 63.34
C ASN A 264 -33.04 -15.14 64.41
N GLU A 265 -34.00 -14.23 64.26
CA GLU A 265 -34.39 -13.27 65.32
C GLU A 265 -35.88 -13.32 65.71
N SER A 266 -36.55 -14.47 65.53
CA SER A 266 -37.92 -14.66 66.03
C SER A 266 -38.12 -16.06 66.62
N ASN A 267 -37.38 -16.34 67.69
CA ASN A 267 -37.79 -17.28 68.74
C ASN A 267 -37.12 -16.85 70.05
N ASN A 268 -37.79 -15.90 70.70
CA ASN A 268 -37.75 -15.70 72.14
C ASN A 268 -39.14 -16.07 72.66
#